data_AF-S4P0S1-F1
#
_entry.id   AF-S4P0S1-F1
#
_cell.length_a   1.000
_cell.length_b   1.000
_cell.length_c   1.000
_cell.angle_alpha   90.00
_cell.angle_beta   90.00
_cell.angle_gamma   90.00
#
_symmetry.space_group_name_H-M   'P 1'
#
loop_
_entity.id
_entity.type
_entity.pdbx_description
1 polymer ?
#
loop_
_entity_poly.entity_id
_entity_poly.type
_entity_poly.pdbx_seq_one_letter_code
_entity_poly.pdbx_strand_id
1 'polypeptide(L)'
;MMGNLEAGLAETMEYVFKHFSPEDQLLLANNVFLTGGCSQFPGLKERLEKELLEMRPFQSTHKVVMAKNPSLDAWYGARDFAGSNDFEKFCISKEDYYEMGGEYFKEHHASNKYYKSPAPIIDNTLAPAGDANVIKEEIVVD
;
A
#
# COMPACT_ATOMS: atom_id res chain seq x y z
N MET A 1 17.24 11.51 -18.52
CA MET A 1 17.08 11.45 -17.05
C MET A 1 16.56 12.80 -16.59
N MET A 2 15.43 12.87 -15.86
CA MET A 2 14.74 14.14 -15.55
C MET A 2 15.35 14.92 -14.36
N GLY A 3 16.60 14.62 -13.98
CA GLY A 3 17.26 15.26 -12.82
C GLY A 3 16.76 14.81 -11.45
N ASN A 4 15.98 13.72 -11.38
CA ASN A 4 15.63 13.09 -10.10
C ASN A 4 16.83 12.29 -9.55
N LEU A 5 17.11 12.45 -8.25
CA LEU A 5 18.20 11.79 -7.52
C LEU A 5 17.76 10.48 -6.85
N GLU A 6 16.48 10.15 -6.91
CA GLU A 6 15.95 8.89 -6.37
C GLU A 6 16.46 7.67 -7.14
N ALA A 7 16.58 6.56 -6.43
CA ALA A 7 16.94 5.27 -6.99
C ALA A 7 15.91 4.80 -8.03
N GLY A 8 16.38 4.15 -9.08
CA GLY A 8 15.50 3.52 -10.07
C GLY A 8 14.94 2.18 -9.59
N LEU A 9 13.95 1.63 -10.32
CA LEU A 9 13.29 0.37 -9.95
C LEU A 9 14.25 -0.78 -9.63
N ALA A 10 15.29 -0.98 -10.45
CA ALA A 10 16.27 -2.06 -10.26
C ALA A 10 17.03 -1.92 -8.93
N GLU A 11 17.53 -0.72 -8.67
CA GLU A 11 18.29 -0.40 -7.47
C GLU A 11 17.40 -0.49 -6.22
N THR A 12 16.15 -0.02 -6.30
CA THR A 12 15.18 -0.18 -5.21
C THR A 12 14.89 -1.65 -4.92
N MET A 13 14.69 -2.49 -5.95
CA MET A 13 14.49 -3.93 -5.74
C MET A 13 15.71 -4.59 -5.08
N GLU A 14 16.92 -4.29 -5.56
CA GLU A 14 18.15 -4.84 -4.99
C GLU A 14 18.33 -4.40 -3.52
N TYR A 15 18.06 -3.12 -3.23
CA TYR A 15 18.09 -2.59 -1.88
C TYR A 15 17.11 -3.32 -0.96
N VAL A 16 15.86 -3.55 -1.42
CA VAL A 16 14.86 -4.30 -0.64
C VAL A 16 15.33 -5.73 -0.39
N PHE A 17 15.83 -6.45 -1.41
CA PHE A 17 16.32 -7.82 -1.24
C PHE A 17 17.43 -7.96 -0.20
N LYS A 18 18.31 -6.96 -0.08
CA LYS A 18 19.40 -6.97 0.93
C LYS A 18 18.91 -7.04 2.38
N HIS A 19 17.63 -6.75 2.65
CA HIS A 19 17.04 -6.83 4.00
C HIS A 19 16.48 -8.22 4.33
N PHE A 20 16.47 -9.15 3.37
CA PHE A 20 15.88 -10.48 3.52
C PHE A 20 16.93 -11.59 3.48
N SER A 21 16.58 -12.74 4.05
CA SER A 21 17.42 -13.95 3.97
C SER A 21 17.57 -14.42 2.51
N PRO A 22 18.62 -15.17 2.14
CA PRO A 22 18.75 -15.70 0.78
C PRO A 22 17.55 -16.52 0.30
N GLU A 23 16.89 -17.24 1.22
CA GLU A 23 15.68 -18.01 0.96
C GLU A 23 14.49 -17.10 0.62
N ASP A 24 14.23 -16.10 1.46
CA ASP A 24 13.15 -15.13 1.23
C ASP A 24 13.38 -14.32 -0.06
N GLN A 25 14.63 -13.95 -0.35
CA GLN A 25 14.95 -13.26 -1.58
C GLN A 25 14.60 -14.10 -2.83
N LEU A 26 14.79 -15.42 -2.78
CA LEU A 26 14.37 -16.32 -3.85
C LEU A 26 12.85 -16.37 -3.97
N LEU A 27 12.14 -16.45 -2.84
CA LEU A 27 10.67 -16.42 -2.83
C LEU A 27 10.13 -15.12 -3.42
N LEU A 28 10.67 -13.97 -3.05
CA LEU A 28 10.28 -12.67 -3.56
C LEU A 28 10.56 -12.53 -5.07
N ALA A 29 11.75 -12.95 -5.52
CA ALA A 29 12.12 -12.89 -6.95
C ALA A 29 11.25 -13.78 -7.85
N ASN A 30 10.70 -14.88 -7.31
CA ASN A 30 9.76 -15.75 -8.02
C ASN A 30 8.30 -15.26 -7.97
N ASN A 31 8.02 -14.16 -7.26
CA ASN A 31 6.67 -13.65 -7.06
C ASN A 31 6.58 -12.14 -7.34
N VAL A 32 7.16 -11.69 -8.46
CA VAL A 32 7.04 -10.29 -8.90
C VAL A 32 5.77 -10.13 -9.74
N PHE A 33 4.84 -9.29 -9.27
CA PHE A 33 3.58 -9.01 -9.95
C PHE A 33 3.50 -7.54 -10.37
N LEU A 34 3.31 -7.29 -11.67
CA LEU A 34 3.20 -5.96 -12.26
C LEU A 34 1.74 -5.55 -12.38
N THR A 35 1.38 -4.44 -11.75
CA THR A 35 0.04 -3.85 -11.74
C THR A 35 0.12 -2.32 -11.80
N GLY A 36 -1.02 -1.66 -12.03
CA GLY A 36 -1.13 -0.22 -12.23
C GLY A 36 -0.96 0.20 -13.69
N GLY A 37 -1.55 1.32 -14.09
CA GLY A 37 -1.57 1.76 -15.50
C GLY A 37 -0.17 1.94 -16.11
N CYS A 38 0.79 2.46 -15.34
CA CYS A 38 2.18 2.61 -15.80
C CYS A 38 2.88 1.28 -16.07
N SER A 39 2.37 0.15 -15.57
CA SER A 39 2.98 -1.14 -15.86
C SER A 39 2.80 -1.54 -17.33
N GLN A 40 1.85 -0.93 -18.04
CA GLN A 40 1.55 -1.21 -19.44
C GLN A 40 2.57 -0.62 -20.42
N PHE A 41 3.60 0.09 -19.94
CA PHE A 41 4.66 0.58 -20.81
C PHE A 41 5.34 -0.58 -21.54
N PRO A 42 5.42 -0.55 -22.89
CA PRO A 42 6.06 -1.61 -23.65
C PRO A 42 7.51 -1.84 -23.21
N GLY A 43 7.90 -3.09 -23.04
CA GLY A 43 9.27 -3.46 -22.64
C GLY A 43 9.53 -3.45 -21.13
N LEU A 44 8.59 -3.00 -20.29
CA LEU A 44 8.81 -2.95 -18.84
C LEU A 44 9.00 -4.35 -18.23
N LYS A 45 8.18 -5.31 -18.66
CA LYS A 45 8.25 -6.70 -18.15
C LYS A 45 9.61 -7.30 -18.49
N GLU A 46 10.02 -7.19 -19.75
CA GLU A 46 11.28 -7.72 -20.28
C GLU A 46 12.48 -7.05 -19.62
N ARG A 47 12.40 -5.73 -19.40
CA ARG A 47 13.42 -4.98 -18.66
C ARG A 47 13.56 -5.50 -17.23
N LEU A 48 12.44 -5.70 -16.50
CA LEU A 48 12.49 -6.19 -15.12
C LEU A 48 12.95 -7.65 -15.03
N GLU A 49 12.57 -8.52 -15.98
CA GLU A 49 13.11 -9.89 -16.06
C GLU A 49 14.63 -9.89 -16.24
N LYS A 50 15.15 -9.03 -17.13
CA LYS A 50 16.59 -8.86 -17.32
C LYS A 50 17.29 -8.33 -16.07
N GLU A 51 16.75 -7.28 -15.45
CA GLU A 51 17.34 -6.68 -14.24
C GLU A 51 17.34 -7.68 -13.07
N LEU A 52 16.28 -8.47 -12.92
CA LEU A 52 16.23 -9.55 -11.93
C LEU A 52 17.28 -10.63 -12.23
N LEU A 53 17.46 -11.04 -13.49
CA LEU A 53 18.51 -12.00 -13.84
C LEU A 53 19.91 -11.47 -13.48
N GLU A 54 20.18 -10.19 -13.72
CA GLU A 54 21.48 -9.56 -13.48
C GLU A 54 21.80 -9.38 -11.99
N MET A 55 20.80 -9.08 -11.15
CA MET A 55 21.02 -8.82 -9.71
C MET A 55 21.02 -10.09 -8.84
N ARG A 56 20.54 -11.22 -9.36
CA ARG A 56 20.37 -12.44 -8.56
C ARG A 56 21.54 -13.42 -8.74
N PRO A 57 21.81 -14.30 -7.76
CA PRO A 57 22.85 -15.32 -7.90
C PRO A 57 22.69 -16.16 -9.16
N PHE A 58 23.82 -16.59 -9.74
CA PHE A 58 23.83 -17.41 -10.95
C PHE A 58 22.92 -18.65 -10.79
N GLN A 59 22.15 -18.96 -11.84
CA GLN A 59 21.16 -20.05 -11.90
C GLN A 59 19.96 -19.93 -10.94
N SER A 60 19.79 -18.81 -10.22
CA SER A 60 18.55 -18.59 -9.47
C SER A 60 17.36 -18.34 -10.39
N THR A 61 16.19 -18.78 -9.97
CA THR A 61 14.94 -18.56 -10.71
C THR A 61 14.30 -17.23 -10.32
N HIS A 62 13.58 -16.63 -11.26
CA HIS A 62 12.75 -15.46 -11.05
C HIS A 62 11.53 -15.55 -11.95
N LYS A 63 10.46 -14.84 -11.59
CA LYS A 63 9.23 -14.81 -12.36
C LYS A 63 8.54 -13.48 -12.22
N VAL A 64 8.31 -12.83 -13.36
CA VAL A 64 7.54 -11.59 -13.45
C VAL A 64 6.21 -11.90 -14.12
N VAL A 65 5.12 -11.63 -13.42
CA VAL A 65 3.74 -11.81 -13.92
C VAL A 65 3.11 -10.45 -14.09
N MET A 66 2.52 -10.20 -15.25
CA MET A 66 1.72 -9.01 -15.47
C MET A 66 0.25 -9.29 -15.14
N ALA A 67 -0.40 -8.33 -14.47
CA ALA A 67 -1.83 -8.31 -14.25
C ALA A 67 -2.62 -8.47 -15.56
N LYS A 68 -3.79 -9.10 -15.51
CA LYS A 68 -4.63 -9.30 -16.69
C LYS A 68 -5.21 -7.97 -17.16
N ASN A 69 -5.63 -7.14 -16.21
CA ASN A 69 -6.05 -5.76 -16.46
C ASN A 69 -5.33 -4.85 -15.46
N PRO A 70 -4.09 -4.40 -15.73
CA PRO A 70 -3.29 -3.65 -14.76
C PRO A 70 -3.96 -2.41 -14.17
N SER A 71 -4.86 -1.77 -14.94
CA SER A 71 -5.61 -0.58 -14.49
C SER A 71 -6.87 -0.89 -13.67
N LEU A 72 -7.40 -2.13 -13.74
CA LEU A 72 -8.68 -2.51 -13.11
C LEU A 72 -8.55 -3.62 -12.07
N ASP A 73 -7.49 -4.43 -12.11
CA ASP A 73 -7.33 -5.58 -11.23
C ASP A 73 -7.26 -5.18 -9.75
N ALA A 74 -6.80 -3.96 -9.43
CA ALA A 74 -6.89 -3.41 -8.07
C ALA A 74 -8.35 -3.25 -7.61
N TRP A 75 -9.22 -2.72 -8.48
CA TRP A 75 -10.65 -2.57 -8.18
C TRP A 75 -11.36 -3.92 -8.15
N TYR A 76 -11.03 -4.84 -9.07
CA TYR A 76 -11.57 -6.21 -9.04
C TYR A 76 -11.18 -6.94 -7.74
N GLY A 77 -9.94 -6.80 -7.27
CA GLY A 77 -9.53 -7.36 -5.99
C GLY A 77 -10.33 -6.80 -4.81
N ALA A 78 -10.57 -5.49 -4.78
CA ALA A 78 -11.39 -4.85 -3.76
C ALA A 78 -12.87 -5.30 -3.83
N ARG A 79 -13.44 -5.42 -5.03
CA ARG A 79 -14.79 -5.96 -5.24
C ARG A 79 -14.91 -7.39 -4.73
N ASP A 80 -13.94 -8.24 -5.06
CA ASP A 80 -13.96 -9.65 -4.67
C ASP A 80 -13.77 -9.79 -3.15
N PHE A 81 -12.95 -8.94 -2.54
CA PHE A 81 -12.82 -8.85 -1.08
C PHE A 81 -14.12 -8.37 -0.42
N ALA A 82 -14.79 -7.35 -0.97
CA ALA A 82 -16.07 -6.86 -0.46
C ALA A 82 -17.20 -7.90 -0.55
N GLY A 83 -17.12 -8.82 -1.52
CA GLY A 83 -18.03 -9.96 -1.64
C GLY A 83 -17.67 -11.17 -0.77
N SER A 84 -16.56 -11.12 -0.01
CA SER A 84 -16.11 -12.24 0.81
C SER A 84 -16.80 -12.29 2.18
N ASN A 85 -16.85 -13.48 2.79
CA ASN A 85 -17.41 -13.67 4.14
C ASN A 85 -16.59 -12.97 5.25
N ASP A 86 -15.38 -12.51 4.94
CA ASP A 86 -14.50 -11.85 5.89
C ASP A 86 -14.62 -10.32 5.85
N PHE A 87 -15.32 -9.75 4.86
CA PHE A 87 -15.39 -8.31 4.65
C PHE A 87 -15.84 -7.54 5.91
N GLU A 88 -16.95 -7.97 6.52
CA GLU A 88 -17.51 -7.32 7.70
C GLU A 88 -16.56 -7.29 8.90
N LYS A 89 -15.65 -8.28 9.02
CA LYS A 89 -14.66 -8.34 10.10
C LYS A 89 -13.66 -7.19 10.04
N PHE A 90 -13.43 -6.64 8.85
CA PHE A 90 -12.45 -5.57 8.61
C PHE A 90 -13.11 -4.21 8.37
N CYS A 91 -14.45 -4.14 8.34
CA CYS A 91 -15.18 -2.89 8.34
C CYS A 91 -15.14 -2.21 9.71
N ILE A 92 -15.05 -0.88 9.72
CA ILE A 92 -15.16 -0.06 10.94
C ILE A 92 -16.63 0.32 11.11
N SER A 93 -17.23 -0.03 12.25
CA SER A 93 -18.59 0.38 12.56
C SER A 93 -18.64 1.87 12.96
N LYS A 94 -19.85 2.44 13.00
CA LYS A 94 -20.04 3.83 13.45
C LYS A 94 -19.63 3.99 14.91
N GLU A 95 -19.91 2.97 15.71
CA GLU A 95 -19.55 2.87 17.12
C GLU A 95 -18.02 2.79 17.28
N ASP A 96 -17.34 1.91 16.52
CA ASP A 96 -15.88 1.81 16.50
C ASP A 96 -15.23 3.18 16.19
N TYR A 97 -15.77 3.90 15.19
CA TYR A 97 -15.27 5.21 14.80
C TYR A 97 -15.43 6.26 15.91
N TYR A 98 -16.57 6.28 16.60
CA TYR A 98 -16.80 7.25 17.68
C TYR A 98 -15.95 6.96 18.93
N GLU A 99 -15.66 5.70 19.22
CA GLU A 99 -14.83 5.34 20.37
C GLU A 99 -13.34 5.50 20.09
N MET A 100 -12.89 5.09 18.90
CA MET A 100 -11.48 4.98 18.56
C MET A 100 -10.94 6.18 17.76
N GLY A 101 -11.83 6.99 17.19
CA GLY A 101 -11.50 8.16 16.38
C GLY A 101 -11.20 7.84 14.92
N GLY A 102 -11.04 8.89 14.11
CA GLY A 102 -10.94 8.77 12.65
C GLY A 102 -9.62 8.20 12.11
N GLU A 103 -8.61 8.01 12.95
CA GLU A 103 -7.34 7.39 12.56
C GLU A 103 -7.34 5.87 12.75
N TYR A 104 -8.33 5.34 13.47
CA TYR A 104 -8.43 3.91 13.74
C TYR A 104 -8.85 3.15 12.49
N PHE A 105 -8.23 1.99 12.27
CA PHE A 105 -8.71 0.99 11.32
C PHE A 105 -8.32 -0.41 11.79
N LYS A 106 -9.13 -1.40 11.39
CA LYS A 106 -8.89 -2.81 11.72
C LYS A 106 -7.70 -3.34 10.92
N GLU A 107 -6.79 -4.02 11.60
CA GLU A 107 -5.61 -4.59 10.92
C GLU A 107 -6.03 -5.70 9.96
N HIS A 108 -5.53 -5.60 8.72
CA HIS A 108 -5.75 -6.58 7.67
C HIS A 108 -4.39 -6.90 7.03
N HIS A 109 -4.17 -8.16 6.63
CA HIS A 109 -2.89 -8.60 6.06
C HIS A 109 -2.50 -7.84 4.77
N ALA A 110 -3.48 -7.28 4.06
CA ALA A 110 -3.28 -6.45 2.87
C ALA A 110 -3.42 -4.93 3.14
N SER A 111 -3.46 -4.51 4.41
CA SER A 111 -3.49 -3.10 4.82
C SER A 111 -2.22 -2.72 5.58
N ASN A 112 -2.07 -1.44 5.88
CA ASN A 112 -1.02 -0.97 6.77
C ASN A 112 -1.25 -1.50 8.20
N LYS A 113 -0.20 -1.50 9.01
CA LYS A 113 -0.34 -1.72 10.46
C LYS A 113 -0.88 -0.46 11.11
N TYR A 114 -1.82 -0.62 12.04
CA TYR A 114 -2.35 0.52 12.77
C TYR A 114 -1.35 0.92 13.86
N TYR A 115 -0.97 2.20 13.86
CA TYR A 115 -0.21 2.82 14.94
C TYR A 115 -1.01 4.01 15.42
N LYS A 116 -1.28 4.06 16.74
CA LYS A 116 -1.94 5.21 17.34
C LYS A 116 -1.04 6.43 17.17
N SER A 117 -1.55 7.50 16.56
CA SER A 117 -0.81 8.74 16.45
C SER A 117 -0.38 9.23 17.84
N PRO A 118 0.84 9.76 17.98
CA PRO A 118 1.26 10.36 19.24
C PRO A 118 0.29 11.48 19.61
N ALA A 119 0.10 11.70 20.92
CA ALA A 119 -0.73 12.80 21.40
C ALA A 119 -0.25 14.12 20.77
N PRO A 120 -1.17 15.00 20.33
CA PRO A 120 -0.78 16.29 19.79
C PRO A 120 0.13 17.00 20.79
N ILE A 121 1.20 17.62 20.28
CA ILE A 121 2.02 18.48 21.13
C ILE A 121 1.14 19.68 21.49
N ILE A 122 0.79 19.78 22.76
CA ILE A 122 0.05 20.94 23.28
C ILE A 122 1.06 22.09 23.37
N ASP A 123 1.11 22.90 22.31
CA ASP A 123 1.84 24.16 22.35
C ASP A 123 0.99 25.21 23.06
N ASN A 124 1.24 25.39 24.35
CA ASN A 124 0.58 26.41 25.18
C ASN A 124 0.93 27.86 24.77
N THR A 125 1.81 28.06 23.78
CA THR A 125 2.17 29.38 23.24
C THR A 125 1.41 29.73 21.96
N LEU A 126 0.78 28.75 21.31
CA LEU A 126 -0.17 28.99 20.23
C LEU A 126 -1.54 29.30 20.84
N ALA A 127 -2.16 30.39 20.40
CA ALA A 127 -3.54 30.69 20.76
C ALA A 127 -4.41 29.47 20.47
N PRO A 128 -5.37 29.10 21.34
CA PRO A 128 -6.21 27.93 21.13
C PRO A 128 -6.84 28.03 19.74
N ALA A 129 -6.53 27.07 18.87
CA ALA A 129 -7.22 26.94 17.60
C ALA A 129 -8.69 26.74 17.95
N GLY A 130 -9.50 27.77 17.69
CA GLY A 130 -10.91 27.74 18.00
C GLY A 130 -11.59 26.69 17.15
N ASP A 131 -11.89 25.54 17.74
CA ASP A 131 -12.95 24.63 17.29
C ASP A 131 -14.33 25.26 17.54
N ALA A 132 -14.52 26.51 17.12
CA ALA A 132 -15.75 27.27 17.28
C ALA A 132 -16.66 27.22 16.02
N ASN A 133 -16.24 26.54 14.94
CA ASN A 133 -16.97 26.51 13.67
C ASN A 133 -17.29 25.10 13.15
N VAL A 134 -17.56 24.14 14.04
CA VAL A 134 -18.32 22.94 13.63
C VAL A 134 -19.81 23.29 13.75
N ILE A 135 -20.39 23.76 12.66
CA ILE A 135 -21.85 23.86 12.53
C ILE A 135 -22.37 22.42 12.52
N LYS A 136 -22.98 22.00 13.63
CA LYS A 136 -23.80 20.78 13.66
C LYS A 136 -25.10 21.11 12.93
N GLU A 137 -25.17 20.81 11.63
CA GLU A 137 -26.47 20.74 10.96
C GLU A 137 -27.19 19.48 11.46
N GLU A 138 -28.18 19.66 12.34
CA GLU A 138 -29.18 18.64 12.62
C GLU A 138 -30.06 18.50 11.37
N ILE A 139 -29.89 17.40 10.64
CA ILE A 139 -30.82 17.00 9.59
C ILE A 139 -32.08 16.49 10.29
N VAL A 140 -33.09 17.35 10.38
CA VAL A 140 -34.46 16.94 10.70
C VAL A 140 -35.02 16.24 9.46
N VAL A 141 -35.33 14.95 9.59
CA VAL A 141 -36.03 14.18 8.57
C VAL A 141 -37.51 14.23 8.92
N ASP A 142 -38.32 14.88 8.08
CA ASP A 142 -39.79 14.78 8.08
C ASP A 142 -40.26 13.41 7.57
#